data_AF-A0A812YS94-F1
#
_entry.id   AF-A0A812YS94-F1
#
_cell.length_a   1.000
_cell.length_b   1.000
_cell.length_c   1.000
_cell.angle_alpha   90.00
_cell.angle_beta   90.00
_cell.angle_gamma   90.00
#
_symmetry.space_group_name_H-M   'P 1'
#
loop_
_entity.id
_entity.type
_entity.pdbx_description
1 polymer ?
#
loop_
_entity_poly.entity_id
_entity_poly.type
_entity_poly.pdbx_seq_one_letter_code
_entity_poly.pdbx_strand_id
1 'polypeptide(L)'
;KGNTGYVQPETESERLRRYAHMTRLQRLQAWLQSHKYEMVIAAVLCVNVLWMAFELQLSGADTGYHIGVVSSPPVPVETWTTWTDVLEVGDLIFTVFFVLDVAVRILVLQKIFWQVWMNYVDVAVSVASLIEVTVYHATTLPVNPILFRLVRIGKLARAIRMVTMTSMLQSLQLLVKCLGSSMNMLFWSFCLLTFVQCVAGLILSTLCRDFLLDETADLDIREEATVAAG
;
A
#
# COMPACT_ATOMS: atom_id res chain seq x y z
N LYS A 1 9.40 -37.86 -31.55
CA LYS A 1 9.85 -36.74 -32.42
C LYS A 1 9.29 -35.45 -31.85
N GLY A 2 10.03 -34.83 -30.92
CA GLY A 2 9.64 -33.59 -30.25
C GLY A 2 9.89 -32.42 -31.20
N ASN A 3 8.83 -31.68 -31.50
CA ASN A 3 8.86 -30.51 -32.36
C ASN A 3 9.31 -29.31 -31.53
N THR A 4 10.62 -29.19 -31.28
CA THR A 4 11.24 -27.98 -30.72
C THR A 4 11.23 -26.91 -31.81
N GLY A 5 10.10 -26.22 -31.92
CA GLY A 5 9.95 -25.04 -32.77
C GLY A 5 10.86 -23.92 -32.28
N TYR A 6 12.06 -23.84 -32.84
CA TYR A 6 12.91 -22.67 -32.73
C TYR A 6 12.16 -21.49 -33.36
N VAL A 7 11.70 -20.57 -32.53
CA VAL A 7 11.17 -19.26 -32.97
C VAL A 7 12.34 -18.51 -33.60
N GLN A 8 12.34 -18.39 -34.93
CA GLN A 8 13.37 -17.64 -35.64
C GLN A 8 13.38 -16.17 -35.16
N PRO A 9 14.57 -15.58 -34.91
CA PRO A 9 14.67 -14.17 -34.58
C PRO A 9 14.15 -13.34 -35.75
N GLU A 10 13.09 -12.58 -35.50
CA GLU A 10 12.38 -11.75 -36.47
C GLU A 10 13.36 -10.77 -37.16
N THR A 11 13.38 -10.78 -38.49
CA THR A 11 14.30 -9.93 -39.26
C THR A 11 13.96 -8.44 -39.08
N GLU A 12 14.97 -7.58 -39.10
CA GLU A 12 14.82 -6.14 -38.86
C GLU A 12 13.83 -5.48 -39.84
N SER A 13 13.77 -5.99 -41.06
CA SER A 13 12.81 -5.61 -42.11
C SER A 13 11.37 -6.06 -41.82
N GLU A 14 11.17 -7.21 -41.19
CA GLU A 14 9.85 -7.68 -40.74
C GLU A 14 9.36 -6.88 -39.54
N ARG A 15 10.25 -6.56 -38.60
CA ARG A 15 9.97 -5.61 -37.51
C ARG A 15 9.53 -4.26 -38.08
N LEU A 16 10.30 -3.69 -39.00
CA LEU A 16 9.99 -2.40 -39.65
C LEU A 16 8.67 -2.42 -40.44
N ARG A 17 8.33 -3.53 -41.12
CA ARG A 17 7.03 -3.71 -41.79
C ARG A 17 5.87 -3.81 -40.80
N ARG A 18 6.08 -4.45 -39.64
CA ARG A 18 5.12 -4.51 -38.54
C ARG A 18 4.92 -3.12 -37.90
N TYR A 19 5.99 -2.33 -37.78
CA TYR A 19 5.96 -0.92 -37.37
C TYR A 19 5.22 -0.02 -38.38
N ALA A 20 5.40 -0.25 -39.69
CA ALA A 20 4.77 0.52 -40.76
C ALA A 20 3.25 0.29 -40.84
N HIS A 21 2.78 -0.89 -40.43
CA HIS A 21 1.35 -1.21 -40.37
C HIS A 21 0.67 -0.77 -39.06
N MET A 22 1.40 -0.07 -38.18
CA MET A 22 0.84 0.32 -36.89
C MET A 22 -0.20 1.42 -37.01
N THR A 23 -1.46 1.02 -36.83
CA THR A 23 -2.62 1.89 -36.64
C THR A 23 -2.33 2.89 -35.51
N ARG A 24 -2.94 4.08 -35.55
CA ARG A 24 -2.75 5.12 -34.52
C ARG A 24 -2.91 4.57 -33.08
N LEU A 25 -3.77 3.57 -32.91
CA LEU A 25 -3.98 2.82 -31.67
C LEU A 25 -2.74 2.04 -31.21
N GLN A 26 -1.99 1.40 -32.11
CA GLN A 26 -0.77 0.66 -31.75
C GLN A 26 0.39 1.61 -31.39
N ARG A 27 0.47 2.77 -32.04
CA ARG A 27 1.38 3.85 -31.63
C ARG A 27 1.03 4.41 -30.25
N LEU A 28 -0.25 4.63 -29.97
CA LEU A 28 -0.72 5.07 -28.65
C LEU A 28 -0.45 4.00 -27.58
N GLN A 29 -0.70 2.73 -27.90
CA GLN A 29 -0.41 1.61 -27.00
C GLN A 29 1.09 1.52 -26.66
N ALA A 30 1.96 1.65 -27.67
CA ALA A 30 3.41 1.65 -27.46
C ALA A 30 3.88 2.87 -26.64
N TRP A 31 3.23 4.03 -26.80
CA TRP A 31 3.52 5.21 -26.02
C TRP A 31 3.06 5.07 -24.55
N LEU A 32 1.86 4.51 -24.33
CA LEU A 32 1.32 4.28 -22.99
C LEU A 32 2.13 3.23 -22.20
N GLN A 33 2.68 2.24 -22.89
CA GLN A 33 3.57 1.23 -22.31
C GLN A 33 5.04 1.71 -22.24
N SER A 34 5.32 2.94 -22.65
CA SER A 34 6.67 3.49 -22.58
C SER A 34 7.05 3.78 -21.14
N HIS A 35 8.28 3.40 -20.76
CA HIS A 35 8.83 3.73 -19.46
C HIS A 35 8.79 5.23 -19.15
N LYS A 36 8.90 6.09 -20.18
CA LYS A 36 8.78 7.55 -20.03
C LYS A 36 7.38 7.97 -19.56
N TYR A 37 6.34 7.34 -20.08
CA TYR A 37 4.95 7.63 -19.69
C TYR A 37 4.71 7.20 -18.24
N GLU A 38 5.17 6.01 -17.86
CA GLU A 38 5.07 5.50 -16.49
C GLU A 38 5.81 6.42 -15.50
N MET A 39 7.01 6.89 -15.85
CA MET A 39 7.77 7.87 -15.05
C MET A 39 7.00 9.18 -14.83
N VAL A 40 6.35 9.71 -15.88
CA VAL A 40 5.56 10.94 -15.78
C VAL A 40 4.35 10.73 -14.87
N ILE A 41 3.60 9.65 -15.05
CA ILE A 41 2.43 9.36 -14.22
C ILE A 41 2.84 9.12 -12.76
N ALA A 42 3.96 8.43 -12.52
CA ALA A 42 4.50 8.25 -11.18
C ALA A 42 4.91 9.60 -10.55
N ALA A 43 5.54 10.50 -11.30
CA ALA A 43 5.89 11.83 -10.81
C ALA A 43 4.65 12.65 -10.43
N VAL A 44 3.59 12.62 -11.27
CA VAL A 44 2.32 13.29 -10.95
C VAL A 44 1.68 12.68 -9.69
N LEU A 45 1.77 11.36 -9.52
CA LEU A 45 1.28 10.68 -8.32
C LEU A 45 2.06 11.08 -7.07
N CYS A 46 3.38 11.20 -7.16
CA CYS A 46 4.20 11.75 -6.07
C CYS A 46 3.74 13.15 -5.68
N VAL A 47 3.53 14.04 -6.65
CA VAL A 47 3.05 15.40 -6.38
C VAL A 47 1.68 15.39 -5.71
N ASN A 48 0.76 14.53 -6.17
CA ASN A 48 -0.56 14.36 -5.53
C ASN A 48 -0.44 13.85 -4.08
N VAL A 49 0.46 12.90 -3.80
CA VAL A 49 0.70 12.43 -2.43
C VAL A 49 1.27 13.53 -1.54
N LEU A 50 2.18 14.35 -2.08
CA LEU A 50 2.69 15.52 -1.37
C LEU A 50 1.61 16.57 -1.12
N TRP A 51 0.70 16.78 -2.08
CA TRP A 51 -0.47 17.65 -1.93
C TRP A 51 -1.38 17.18 -0.78
N MET A 52 -1.73 15.89 -0.77
CA MET A 52 -2.52 15.31 0.33
C MET A 52 -1.80 15.40 1.68
N ALA A 53 -0.47 15.24 1.71
CA ALA A 53 0.31 15.39 2.93
C ALA A 53 0.30 16.84 3.43
N PHE A 54 0.40 17.81 2.53
CA PHE A 54 0.33 19.24 2.83
C PHE A 54 -1.04 19.63 3.38
N GLU A 55 -2.12 19.20 2.71
CA GLU A 55 -3.49 19.38 3.19
C GLU A 55 -3.67 18.80 4.61
N LEU A 56 -3.17 17.58 4.84
CA LEU A 56 -3.24 16.92 6.15
C LEU A 56 -2.51 17.73 7.23
N GLN A 57 -1.34 18.31 6.91
CA GLN A 57 -0.59 19.15 7.83
C GLN A 57 -1.32 20.46 8.16
N LEU A 58 -1.86 21.13 7.15
CA LEU A 58 -2.65 22.37 7.33
C LEU A 58 -3.91 22.12 8.16
N SER A 59 -4.72 21.15 7.75
CA SER A 59 -5.97 20.79 8.45
C SER A 59 -5.70 20.26 9.86
N GLY A 60 -4.61 19.50 10.04
CA GLY A 60 -4.18 19.01 11.35
C GLY A 60 -3.74 20.13 12.29
N ALA A 61 -3.00 21.13 11.79
CA ALA A 61 -2.56 22.27 12.59
C ALA A 61 -3.73 23.18 13.00
N ASP A 62 -4.71 23.40 12.12
CA ASP A 62 -5.95 24.10 12.45
C ASP A 62 -6.79 23.36 13.51
N THR A 63 -6.98 22.05 13.32
CA THR A 63 -7.66 21.20 14.31
C THR A 63 -6.95 21.27 15.68
N GLY A 64 -5.60 21.27 15.67
CA GLY A 64 -4.75 21.40 16.85
C GLY A 64 -4.92 22.73 17.61
N TYR A 65 -5.17 23.82 16.88
CA TYR A 65 -5.50 25.13 17.45
C TYR A 65 -6.90 25.11 18.09
N HIS A 66 -7.90 24.56 17.41
CA HIS A 66 -9.28 24.46 17.92
C HIS A 66 -9.43 23.64 19.21
N ILE A 67 -8.56 22.65 19.42
CA ILE A 67 -8.52 21.84 20.65
C ILE A 67 -7.61 22.43 21.75
N GLY A 68 -7.00 23.60 21.51
CA GLY A 68 -6.12 24.28 22.48
C GLY A 68 -4.75 23.65 22.68
N VAL A 69 -4.31 22.75 21.79
CA VAL A 69 -2.99 22.11 21.84
C VAL A 69 -1.91 23.00 21.22
N VAL A 70 -2.27 23.84 20.24
CA VAL A 70 -1.35 24.75 19.55
C VAL A 70 -1.75 26.20 19.82
N SER A 71 -0.78 27.04 20.19
CA SER A 71 -1.02 28.42 20.64
C SER A 71 -1.25 29.44 19.52
N SER A 72 -0.87 29.12 18.28
CA SER A 72 -0.98 30.03 17.14
C SER A 72 -1.47 29.29 15.89
N PRO A 73 -2.44 29.84 15.13
CA PRO A 73 -2.91 29.21 13.91
C PRO A 73 -1.84 29.31 12.79
N PRO A 74 -1.69 28.28 11.94
CA PRO A 74 -0.69 28.25 10.87
C PRO A 74 -0.98 29.27 9.75
N VAL A 75 -2.25 29.63 9.57
CA VAL A 75 -2.74 30.63 8.60
C VAL A 75 -3.76 31.52 9.29
N PRO A 76 -3.89 32.80 8.88
CA PRO A 76 -4.90 33.70 9.43
C PRO A 76 -6.30 33.10 9.28
N VAL A 77 -7.06 33.10 10.38
CA VAL A 77 -8.40 32.46 10.48
C VAL A 77 -9.36 32.98 9.39
N GLU A 78 -9.22 34.24 9.00
CA GLU A 78 -10.04 34.87 7.95
C GLU A 78 -9.81 34.28 6.54
N THR A 79 -8.63 33.71 6.29
CA THR A 79 -8.28 33.11 4.99
C THR A 79 -8.54 31.60 4.93
N TRP A 80 -8.94 30.98 6.05
CA TRP A 80 -9.05 29.53 6.16
C TRP A 80 -10.01 28.92 5.13
N THR A 81 -11.17 29.56 4.92
CA THR A 81 -12.16 29.14 3.93
C THR A 81 -11.60 29.13 2.50
N THR A 82 -10.77 30.11 2.16
CA THR A 82 -10.12 30.17 0.84
C THR A 82 -9.09 29.03 0.70
N TRP A 83 -8.33 28.74 1.76
CA TRP A 83 -7.39 27.63 1.75
C TRP A 83 -8.09 26.27 1.62
N THR A 84 -9.20 26.06 2.33
CA THR A 84 -9.98 24.81 2.20
C THR A 84 -10.51 24.62 0.78
N ASP A 85 -11.03 25.68 0.16
CA ASP A 85 -11.53 25.63 -1.22
C ASP A 85 -10.41 25.30 -2.21
N VAL A 86 -9.24 25.91 -2.05
CA VAL A 86 -8.07 25.64 -2.92
C VAL A 86 -7.57 24.21 -2.77
N LEU A 87 -7.52 23.69 -1.54
CA LEU A 87 -7.09 22.32 -1.25
C LEU A 87 -8.05 21.30 -1.86
N GLU A 88 -9.36 21.54 -1.73
CA GLU A 88 -10.42 20.71 -2.28
C GLU A 88 -10.41 20.69 -3.82
N VAL A 89 -10.29 21.86 -4.45
CA VAL A 89 -10.19 21.98 -5.91
C VAL A 89 -8.93 21.26 -6.42
N GLY A 90 -7.81 21.36 -5.70
CA GLY A 90 -6.59 20.62 -6.02
C GLY A 90 -6.80 19.11 -6.02
N ASP A 91 -7.43 18.59 -4.97
CA ASP A 91 -7.78 17.16 -4.85
C ASP A 91 -8.70 16.69 -5.97
N LEU A 92 -9.69 17.50 -6.35
CA LEU A 92 -10.60 17.21 -7.44
C LEU A 92 -9.86 17.13 -8.78
N ILE A 93 -8.97 18.08 -9.08
CA ILE A 93 -8.17 18.11 -10.31
C ILE A 93 -7.31 16.85 -10.44
N PHE A 94 -6.59 16.46 -9.37
CA PHE A 94 -5.79 15.24 -9.38
C PHE A 94 -6.66 14.00 -9.55
N THR A 95 -7.81 13.94 -8.88
CA THR A 95 -8.74 12.81 -8.98
C THR A 95 -9.25 12.63 -10.42
N VAL A 96 -9.71 13.72 -11.05
CA VAL A 96 -10.18 13.70 -12.44
C VAL A 96 -9.06 13.29 -13.39
N PHE A 97 -7.85 13.83 -13.21
CA PHE A 97 -6.69 13.46 -14.02
C PHE A 97 -6.40 11.95 -13.94
N PHE A 98 -6.41 11.37 -12.74
CA PHE A 98 -6.13 9.94 -12.54
C PHE A 98 -7.24 9.01 -13.03
N VAL A 99 -8.50 9.44 -12.93
CA VAL A 99 -9.63 8.70 -13.50
C VAL A 99 -9.54 8.70 -15.02
N LEU A 100 -9.19 9.85 -15.63
CA LEU A 100 -9.00 9.95 -17.09
C LEU A 100 -7.80 9.12 -17.57
N ASP A 101 -6.66 9.14 -16.88
CA ASP A 101 -5.50 8.29 -17.21
C ASP A 101 -5.89 6.81 -17.24
N VAL A 102 -6.59 6.32 -16.20
CA VAL A 102 -7.03 4.91 -16.14
C VAL A 102 -8.08 4.60 -17.22
N ALA A 103 -9.00 5.52 -17.50
CA ALA A 103 -9.97 5.35 -18.58
C ALA A 103 -9.29 5.24 -19.95
N VAL A 104 -8.29 6.10 -20.24
CA VAL A 104 -7.49 6.04 -21.47
C VAL A 104 -6.73 4.71 -21.55
N ARG A 105 -6.11 4.25 -20.45
CA ARG A 105 -5.43 2.94 -20.39
C ARG A 105 -6.38 1.79 -20.72
N ILE A 106 -7.59 1.78 -20.16
CA ILE A 106 -8.59 0.75 -20.44
C ILE A 106 -9.00 0.76 -21.92
N LEU A 107 -9.27 1.95 -22.48
CA LEU A 107 -9.70 2.11 -23.88
C LEU A 107 -8.62 1.70 -24.89
N VAL A 108 -7.35 1.98 -24.59
CA VAL A 108 -6.22 1.71 -25.50
C VAL A 108 -5.70 0.28 -25.36
N LEU A 109 -5.55 -0.25 -24.13
CA LEU A 109 -4.95 -1.58 -23.90
C LEU A 109 -5.97 -2.71 -23.93
N GLN A 110 -7.27 -2.43 -23.73
CA GLN A 110 -8.38 -3.38 -23.78
C GLN A 110 -8.03 -4.74 -23.15
N LYS A 111 -7.86 -5.80 -23.96
CA LYS A 111 -7.62 -7.18 -23.48
C LYS A 111 -6.30 -7.36 -22.72
N ILE A 112 -5.26 -6.60 -23.07
CA ILE A 112 -3.94 -6.69 -22.41
C ILE A 112 -4.02 -6.09 -21.00
N PHE A 113 -4.88 -5.10 -20.81
CA PHE A 113 -5.08 -4.45 -19.51
C PHE A 113 -5.56 -5.45 -18.44
N TRP A 114 -6.50 -6.33 -18.79
CA TRP A 114 -7.13 -7.29 -17.86
C TRP A 114 -6.26 -8.51 -17.55
N GLN A 115 -5.12 -8.71 -18.21
CA GLN A 115 -4.21 -9.81 -17.88
C GLN A 115 -3.25 -9.48 -16.74
N VAL A 116 -3.09 -8.20 -16.40
CA VAL A 116 -2.16 -7.73 -15.38
C VAL A 116 -2.90 -7.48 -14.07
N TRP A 117 -2.58 -8.23 -13.02
CA TRP A 117 -3.23 -8.10 -11.70
C TRP A 117 -3.21 -6.67 -11.15
N MET A 118 -2.09 -5.96 -11.29
CA MET A 118 -1.93 -4.60 -10.75
C MET A 118 -2.89 -3.59 -11.38
N ASN A 119 -3.29 -3.81 -12.63
CA ASN A 119 -4.26 -2.95 -13.30
C ASN A 119 -5.65 -3.04 -12.64
N TYR A 120 -6.02 -4.17 -12.03
CA TYR A 120 -7.26 -4.28 -11.27
C TYR A 120 -7.25 -3.40 -10.02
N VAL A 121 -6.10 -3.28 -9.36
CA VAL A 121 -5.95 -2.40 -8.19
C VAL A 121 -6.08 -0.94 -8.62
N ASP A 122 -5.45 -0.56 -9.73
CA ASP A 122 -5.57 0.80 -10.29
C ASP A 122 -7.03 1.17 -10.62
N VAL A 123 -7.80 0.22 -11.17
CA VAL A 123 -9.24 0.41 -11.42
C VAL A 123 -10.02 0.52 -10.11
N ALA A 124 -9.79 -0.39 -9.15
CA ALA A 124 -10.47 -0.37 -7.86
C ALA A 124 -10.25 0.97 -7.12
N VAL A 125 -9.00 1.47 -7.12
CA VAL A 125 -8.66 2.77 -6.54
C VAL A 125 -9.32 3.92 -7.30
N SER A 126 -9.39 3.85 -8.64
CA SER A 126 -10.09 4.87 -9.45
C SER A 126 -11.58 4.94 -9.12
N VAL A 127 -12.23 3.78 -9.01
CA VAL A 127 -13.65 3.69 -8.66
C VAL A 127 -13.89 4.18 -7.24
N ALA A 128 -13.05 3.78 -6.29
CA ALA A 128 -13.13 4.27 -4.91
C ALA A 128 -13.00 5.80 -4.84
N SER A 129 -12.07 6.39 -5.61
CA SER A 129 -11.88 7.84 -5.67
C SER A 129 -13.07 8.56 -6.31
N LEU A 130 -13.70 7.94 -7.33
CA LEU A 130 -14.92 8.48 -7.93
C LEU A 130 -16.10 8.46 -6.95
N ILE A 131 -16.25 7.37 -6.19
CA ILE A 131 -17.27 7.25 -5.13
C ILE A 131 -17.03 8.31 -4.05
N GLU A 132 -15.78 8.54 -3.65
CA GLU A 132 -15.41 9.57 -2.68
C GLU A 132 -15.90 10.96 -3.13
N VAL A 133 -15.62 11.35 -4.38
CA VAL A 133 -16.04 12.63 -4.95
C VAL A 133 -17.55 12.74 -5.08
N THR A 134 -18.23 11.68 -5.54
CA THR A 134 -19.70 11.71 -5.69
C THR A 134 -20.39 11.78 -4.34
N VAL A 135 -19.88 11.07 -3.32
CA VAL A 135 -20.40 11.15 -1.95
C VAL A 135 -20.19 12.55 -1.37
N TYR A 136 -19.04 13.17 -1.61
CA TYR A 136 -18.75 14.53 -1.16
C TYR A 136 -19.72 15.56 -1.74
N HIS A 137 -20.01 15.51 -3.04
CA HIS A 137 -20.93 16.45 -3.69
C HIS A 137 -22.43 16.13 -3.49
N ALA A 138 -22.78 14.86 -3.28
CA ALA A 138 -24.18 14.46 -3.07
C ALA A 138 -24.70 14.77 -1.65
N THR A 139 -23.81 15.11 -0.70
CA THR A 139 -24.22 15.47 0.66
C THR A 139 -24.69 16.92 0.78
N THR A 140 -25.93 17.18 0.38
CA THR A 140 -26.71 18.35 0.83
C THR A 140 -27.36 18.14 2.21
N LEU A 141 -26.94 17.11 2.96
CA LEU A 141 -27.51 16.66 4.22
C LEU A 141 -26.44 16.59 5.31
N PRO A 142 -26.80 16.76 6.61
CA PRO A 142 -25.87 16.92 7.72
C PRO A 142 -24.78 15.83 7.73
N VAL A 143 -23.53 16.29 7.71
CA VAL A 143 -22.34 15.46 7.47
C VAL A 143 -22.20 14.39 8.55
N ASN A 144 -22.41 13.13 8.18
CA ASN A 144 -22.16 12.01 9.09
C ASN A 144 -20.65 11.84 9.31
N PRO A 145 -20.17 11.71 10.56
CA PRO A 145 -18.74 11.53 10.85
C PRO A 145 -18.13 10.27 10.21
N ILE A 146 -18.98 9.30 9.80
CA ILE A 146 -18.59 8.12 9.04
C ILE A 146 -18.13 8.49 7.62
N LEU A 147 -18.79 9.46 6.96
CA LEU A 147 -18.42 9.89 5.61
C LEU A 147 -17.06 10.60 5.62
N PHE A 148 -16.81 11.42 6.62
CA PHE A 148 -15.49 12.04 6.83
C PHE A 148 -14.37 11.00 7.00
N ARG A 149 -14.65 9.90 7.72
CA ARG A 149 -13.71 8.78 7.84
C ARG A 149 -13.47 8.07 6.51
N LEU A 150 -14.52 7.90 5.69
CA LEU A 150 -14.42 7.29 4.36
C LEU A 150 -13.55 8.12 3.42
N VAL A 151 -13.75 9.43 3.37
CA VAL A 151 -12.91 10.37 2.59
C VAL A 151 -11.44 10.20 2.98
N ARG A 152 -11.16 10.18 4.28
CA ARG A 152 -9.78 9.98 4.78
C ARG A 152 -9.17 8.64 4.36
N ILE A 153 -9.95 7.56 4.32
CA ILE A 153 -9.49 6.24 3.85
C ILE A 153 -9.32 6.24 2.32
N GLY A 154 -10.18 6.93 1.58
CA GLY A 154 -10.06 7.11 0.12
C GLY A 154 -8.73 7.74 -0.28
N LYS A 155 -8.28 8.76 0.47
CA LYS A 155 -6.95 9.38 0.29
C LYS A 155 -5.80 8.38 0.45
N LEU A 156 -5.89 7.42 1.38
CA LEU A 156 -4.90 6.34 1.52
C LEU A 156 -4.92 5.37 0.33
N ALA A 157 -6.10 5.09 -0.23
CA ALA A 157 -6.21 4.26 -1.43
C ALA A 157 -5.45 4.85 -2.63
N ARG A 158 -5.38 6.18 -2.76
CA ARG A 158 -4.58 6.86 -3.78
C ARG A 158 -3.08 6.63 -3.59
N ALA A 159 -2.60 6.60 -2.34
CA ALA A 159 -1.21 6.26 -2.03
C ALA A 159 -0.87 4.80 -2.36
N ILE A 160 -1.83 3.87 -2.25
CA ILE A 160 -1.65 2.47 -2.66
C ILE A 160 -1.33 2.36 -4.16
N ARG A 161 -1.84 3.26 -5.00
CA ARG A 161 -1.51 3.29 -6.44
C ARG A 161 -0.02 3.56 -6.70
N MET A 162 0.69 4.26 -5.81
CA MET A 162 2.16 4.36 -5.89
C MET A 162 2.80 2.98 -5.83
N VAL A 163 2.27 2.10 -4.97
CA VAL A 163 2.80 0.77 -4.69
C VAL A 163 2.53 -0.21 -5.84
N THR A 164 1.48 0.04 -6.62
CA THR A 164 1.10 -0.81 -7.76
C THR A 164 1.86 -0.51 -9.05
N MET A 165 2.58 0.61 -9.12
CA MET A 165 3.46 0.96 -10.25
C MET A 165 4.68 0.03 -10.30
N THR A 166 4.50 -1.08 -11.00
CA THR A 166 5.44 -2.21 -11.07
C THR A 166 6.82 -1.82 -11.57
N SER A 167 6.93 -0.90 -12.54
CA SER A 167 8.23 -0.54 -13.12
C SER A 167 9.18 0.16 -12.14
N MET A 168 8.64 0.96 -11.23
CA MET A 168 9.44 1.66 -10.19
C MET A 168 9.79 0.74 -9.02
N LEU A 169 8.91 -0.20 -8.72
CA LEU A 169 8.98 -1.02 -7.52
C LEU A 169 9.38 -2.47 -7.81
N GLN A 170 9.85 -2.78 -9.01
CA GLN A 170 10.28 -4.13 -9.40
C GLN A 170 11.23 -4.75 -8.37
N SER A 171 12.22 -3.99 -7.90
CA SER A 171 13.16 -4.42 -6.85
C SER A 171 12.46 -4.66 -5.51
N LEU A 172 11.54 -3.78 -5.12
CA LEU A 172 10.79 -3.91 -3.86
C LEU A 172 9.80 -5.09 -3.90
N GLN A 173 9.16 -5.32 -5.04
CA GLN A 173 8.28 -6.47 -5.25
C GLN A 173 9.06 -7.78 -5.25
N LEU A 174 10.29 -7.79 -5.76
CA LEU A 174 11.18 -8.95 -5.64
C LEU A 174 11.49 -9.23 -4.17
N LEU A 175 11.84 -8.19 -3.40
CA LEU A 175 12.05 -8.31 -1.95
C LEU A 175 10.80 -8.84 -1.23
N VAL A 176 9.60 -8.30 -1.52
CA VAL A 176 8.34 -8.79 -0.92
C VAL A 176 8.05 -10.24 -1.29
N LYS A 177 8.32 -10.65 -2.54
CA LYS A 177 8.20 -12.06 -2.94
C LYS A 177 9.19 -12.95 -2.21
N CYS A 178 10.45 -12.51 -2.05
CA CYS A 178 11.45 -13.22 -1.27
C CYS A 178 11.03 -13.34 0.20
N LEU A 179 10.57 -12.25 0.82
CA LEU A 179 10.02 -12.26 2.18
C LEU A 179 8.87 -13.25 2.28
N GLY A 180 7.87 -13.16 1.40
CA GLY A 180 6.71 -14.06 1.39
C GLY A 180 7.10 -15.53 1.23
N SER A 181 8.10 -15.82 0.40
CA SER A 181 8.65 -17.18 0.26
C SER A 181 9.31 -17.68 1.55
N SER A 182 9.97 -16.80 2.30
CA SER A 182 10.59 -17.14 3.59
C SER A 182 9.58 -17.20 4.74
N MET A 183 8.43 -16.53 4.66
CA MET A 183 7.44 -16.48 5.75
C MET A 183 6.96 -17.86 6.19
N ASN A 184 6.67 -18.76 5.26
CA ASN A 184 6.20 -20.11 5.61
C ASN A 184 7.26 -20.87 6.40
N MET A 185 8.52 -20.83 5.96
CA MET A 185 9.63 -21.50 6.66
C MET A 185 9.86 -20.88 8.04
N LEU A 186 9.89 -19.54 8.13
CA LEU A 186 10.05 -18.82 9.40
C LEU A 186 8.92 -19.14 10.38
N PHE A 187 7.69 -19.25 9.90
CA PHE A 187 6.53 -19.59 10.73
C PHE A 187 6.67 -20.99 11.35
N TRP A 188 7.01 -21.99 10.54
CA TRP A 188 7.23 -23.36 11.04
C TRP A 188 8.43 -23.46 11.98
N SER A 189 9.53 -22.77 11.67
CA SER A 189 10.71 -22.70 12.55
C SER A 189 10.36 -22.04 13.89
N PHE A 190 9.60 -20.94 13.87
CA PHE A 190 9.13 -20.26 15.08
C PHE A 190 8.24 -21.19 15.93
N CYS A 191 7.24 -21.83 15.33
CA CYS A 191 6.38 -22.80 16.03
C CYS A 191 7.18 -23.94 16.67
N LEU A 192 8.16 -24.51 15.96
CA LEU A 192 9.00 -25.59 16.49
C LEU A 192 9.85 -25.11 17.68
N LEU A 193 10.49 -23.95 17.56
CA LEU A 193 11.29 -23.38 18.65
C LEU A 193 10.43 -23.11 19.88
N THR A 194 9.24 -22.52 19.71
CA THR A 194 8.29 -22.30 20.80
C THR A 194 7.89 -23.62 21.47
N PHE A 195 7.66 -24.68 20.70
CA PHE A 195 7.34 -26.01 21.24
C PHE A 195 8.49 -26.58 22.08
N VAL A 196 9.71 -26.55 21.56
CA VAL A 196 10.91 -27.04 22.28
C VAL A 196 11.14 -26.23 23.57
N GLN A 197 11.02 -24.90 23.51
CA GLN A 197 11.13 -24.04 24.68
C GLN A 197 10.08 -24.36 25.73
N CYS A 198 8.85 -24.67 25.33
CA CYS A 198 7.77 -25.05 26.24
C CYS A 198 8.07 -26.38 26.95
N VAL A 199 8.52 -27.41 26.22
CA VAL A 199 8.90 -28.71 26.80
C VAL A 199 10.07 -28.57 27.76
N ALA A 200 11.10 -27.80 27.39
CA ALA A 200 12.24 -27.52 28.27
C ALA A 200 11.80 -26.83 29.57
N GLY A 201 10.88 -25.85 29.47
CA GLY A 201 10.28 -25.19 30.63
C GLY A 201 9.47 -26.15 31.52
N LEU A 202 8.71 -27.07 30.92
CA LEU A 202 7.99 -28.10 31.68
C LEU A 202 8.94 -29.03 32.41
N ILE A 203 9.99 -29.52 31.75
CA ILE A 203 10.99 -30.40 32.37
C ILE A 203 11.68 -29.68 33.53
N LEU A 204 12.11 -28.43 33.33
CA LEU A 204 12.73 -27.64 34.39
C LEU A 204 11.77 -27.45 35.57
N SER A 205 10.50 -27.14 35.30
CA SER A 205 9.48 -26.99 36.35
C SER A 205 9.22 -28.31 37.10
N THR A 206 9.21 -29.46 36.41
CA THR A 206 9.08 -30.76 37.07
C THR A 206 10.30 -31.10 37.92
N LEU A 207 11.51 -30.84 37.43
CA LEU A 207 12.73 -31.07 38.19
C LEU A 207 12.80 -30.16 39.41
N CYS A 208 12.53 -28.86 39.26
CA CYS A 208 12.45 -27.92 40.38
C CYS A 208 11.38 -28.35 41.39
N ARG A 209 10.22 -28.81 40.93
CA ARG A 209 9.16 -29.36 41.81
C ARG A 209 9.65 -30.57 42.58
N ASP A 210 10.32 -31.52 41.93
CA ASP A 210 10.84 -32.73 42.57
C ASP A 210 11.92 -32.36 43.61
N PHE A 211 12.83 -31.43 43.29
CA PHE A 211 13.80 -30.87 44.24
C PHE A 211 13.14 -30.17 45.44
N LEU A 212 12.02 -29.46 45.22
CA LEU A 212 11.32 -28.71 46.27
C LEU A 212 10.53 -29.63 47.23
N LEU A 213 10.03 -30.74 46.72
CA LEU A 213 9.18 -31.71 47.44
C LEU A 213 9.99 -32.83 48.13
N ASP A 214 11.29 -32.95 47.86
CA ASP A 214 12.16 -33.88 48.57
C ASP A 214 12.37 -33.42 50.02
N GLU A 215 11.68 -34.08 50.97
CA GLU A 215 11.75 -33.79 52.42
C GLU A 215 13.07 -34.24 53.07
N THR A 216 13.99 -34.85 52.31
CA THR A 216 15.32 -35.22 52.81
C THR A 216 16.39 -34.13 52.61
N ALA A 217 16.05 -33.05 51.88
CA ALA A 217 16.92 -31.90 51.64
C ALA A 217 16.75 -30.78 52.70
N ASP A 218 17.86 -30.13 53.05
CA ASP A 218 17.96 -29.10 54.11
C ASP A 218 16.96 -27.95 53.91
N LEU A 219 16.27 -27.52 54.98
CA LEU A 219 15.14 -26.57 54.93
C LEU A 219 15.52 -25.20 54.33
N ASP A 220 16.76 -24.73 54.56
CA ASP A 220 17.24 -23.44 54.08
C ASP A 220 17.41 -23.39 52.53
N ILE A 221 17.71 -24.53 51.89
CA ILE A 221 17.88 -24.59 50.42
C ILE A 221 16.51 -24.61 49.70
N ARG A 222 15.48 -25.12 50.38
CA ARG A 222 14.11 -25.17 49.84
C ARG A 222 13.47 -23.79 49.77
N GLU A 223 13.78 -22.92 50.75
CA GLU A 223 13.25 -21.56 50.84
C GLU A 223 13.88 -20.63 49.78
N GLU A 224 15.15 -20.84 49.42
CA GLU A 224 15.83 -20.08 48.36
C GLU A 224 15.35 -20.47 46.95
N ALA A 225 15.06 -21.76 46.72
CA ALA A 225 14.52 -22.26 45.45
C ALA A 225 13.06 -21.84 45.19
N THR A 226 12.22 -21.73 46.22
CA THR A 226 10.85 -21.18 46.06
C THR A 226 10.86 -19.70 45.68
N VAL A 227 11.78 -18.91 46.24
CA VAL A 227 11.92 -17.47 45.90
C VAL A 227 12.44 -17.27 44.48
N ALA A 228 13.30 -18.16 43.97
CA ALA A 228 13.82 -18.08 42.60
C ALA A 228 12.84 -18.58 41.52
N ALA A 229 11.81 -19.35 41.90
CA ALA A 229 10.83 -19.93 40.98
C ALA A 229 9.52 -19.13 40.84
N GLY A 230 9.27 -18.14 41.71
CA GLY A 230 8.14 -17.21 41.62
C GLY A 230 8.47 -15.96 40.82
#